data_AF-A0A834SX77-F1
#
_entry.id   AF-A0A834SX77-F1
#
_cell.length_a   1.000
_cell.length_b   1.000
_cell.length_c   1.000
_cell.angle_alpha   90.00
_cell.angle_beta   90.00
_cell.angle_gamma   90.00
#
_symmetry.space_group_name_H-M   'P 1'
#
loop_
_entity.id
_entity.type
_entity.pdbx_description
1 polymer ?
#
loop_
_entity_poly.entity_id
_entity_poly.type
_entity_poly.pdbx_seq_one_letter_code
_entity_poly.pdbx_strand_id
1 'polypeptide(L)'
;MEEEQGATIQLEDVPQDLFRGKPWGKDPVDGKTWIYPINDDSSSTGASTSQASELHHLLQEEIDKRLEAANATLKKIVDEQKELNASLKQTVDEQKEVIAGYKDKF
;
A
#
# COMPACT_ATOMS: atom_id res chain seq x y z
N MET A 1 11.71 47.68 35.36
CA MET A 1 10.50 47.11 34.76
C MET A 1 10.31 47.80 33.44
N GLU A 2 10.75 47.18 32.34
CA GLU A 2 10.24 47.45 31.00
C GLU A 2 10.17 46.09 30.29
N GLU A 3 8.96 45.72 29.86
CA GLU A 3 8.64 44.46 29.20
C GLU A 3 9.08 44.51 27.74
N GLU A 4 9.96 43.60 27.32
CA GLU A 4 10.18 43.32 25.90
C GLU A 4 8.98 42.53 25.35
N GLN A 5 8.11 43.22 24.61
CA GLN A 5 7.09 42.57 23.80
C GLN A 5 7.76 41.99 22.54
N GLY A 6 7.93 40.67 22.52
CA GLY A 6 8.36 39.94 21.34
C GLY A 6 7.32 40.10 20.23
N ALA A 7 7.69 40.76 19.14
CA ALA A 7 6.86 40.86 17.95
C ALA A 7 6.71 39.47 17.32
N THR A 8 5.53 38.88 17.47
CA THR A 8 5.14 37.65 16.76
C THR A 8 4.76 38.05 15.35
N ILE A 9 5.59 37.67 14.37
CA ILE A 9 5.29 37.88 12.95
C ILE A 9 4.38 36.74 12.51
N GLN A 10 3.14 37.06 12.13
CA GLN A 10 2.19 36.10 11.57
C GLN A 10 2.71 35.62 10.21
N LEU A 11 2.68 34.31 9.97
CA LEU A 11 3.30 33.65 8.81
C LEU A 11 2.66 34.02 7.44
N GLU A 12 1.56 34.78 7.47
CA GLU A 12 0.73 35.09 6.30
C GLU A 12 1.17 36.37 5.57
N ASP A 13 2.06 37.18 6.18
CA ASP A 13 2.56 38.43 5.60
C ASP A 13 3.93 38.31 4.90
N VAL A 14 4.41 37.08 4.64
CA VAL A 14 5.66 36.88 3.88
C VAL A 14 5.36 37.03 2.38
N PRO A 15 5.88 38.07 1.70
CA PRO A 15 5.68 38.21 0.26
C PRO A 15 6.34 37.02 -0.46
N GLN A 16 5.57 36.28 -1.26
CA GLN A 16 6.07 35.10 -1.98
C GLN A 16 7.21 35.42 -2.98
N ASP A 17 7.43 36.70 -3.29
CA ASP A 17 8.53 37.18 -4.13
C ASP A 17 9.89 37.24 -3.42
N LEU A 18 9.96 36.99 -2.10
CA LEU A 18 11.25 36.98 -1.40
C LEU A 18 12.14 35.77 -1.73
N PHE A 19 11.57 34.71 -2.31
CA PHE A 19 12.28 33.47 -2.62
C PHE A 19 12.63 33.30 -4.10
N ARG A 20 12.18 34.20 -4.98
CA ARG A 20 12.54 34.19 -6.40
C ARG A 20 13.76 35.07 -6.64
N GLY A 21 14.95 34.46 -6.70
CA GLY A 21 16.13 35.07 -7.31
C GLY A 21 16.82 36.18 -6.52
N LYS A 22 16.71 36.22 -5.18
CA LYS A 22 17.55 37.13 -4.39
C LYS A 22 19.01 36.63 -4.39
N PRO A 23 19.98 37.45 -4.81
CA PRO A 23 21.38 37.08 -4.78
C PRO A 23 21.87 36.92 -3.33
N TRP A 24 22.49 35.78 -3.02
CA TRP A 24 22.96 35.44 -1.67
C TRP A 24 24.36 35.96 -1.34
N GLY A 25 25.03 36.64 -2.29
CA GLY A 25 26.34 37.24 -2.05
C GLY A 25 27.08 37.59 -3.33
N LYS A 26 28.18 38.34 -3.17
CA LYS A 26 29.17 38.60 -4.23
C LYS A 26 30.36 37.68 -4.05
N ASP A 27 30.93 37.21 -5.14
CA ASP A 27 32.18 36.46 -5.16
C ASP A 27 33.28 37.32 -4.52
N PRO A 28 33.98 36.82 -3.49
CA PRO A 28 35.07 37.56 -2.86
C PRO A 28 36.34 37.68 -3.73
N VAL A 29 36.43 36.95 -4.85
CA VAL A 29 37.60 36.94 -5.74
C VAL A 29 37.44 37.91 -6.92
N ASP A 30 36.24 38.03 -7.50
CA ASP A 30 36.01 38.89 -8.68
C ASP A 30 34.82 39.87 -8.54
N GLY A 31 34.11 39.85 -7.41
CA GLY A 31 32.99 40.75 -7.12
C GLY A 31 31.70 40.44 -7.89
N LYS A 32 31.64 39.36 -8.67
CA LYS A 32 30.43 38.99 -9.42
C LYS A 32 29.37 38.39 -8.50
N THR A 33 28.11 38.72 -8.78
CA THR A 33 26.98 38.24 -8.00
C THR A 33 26.63 36.81 -8.42
N TRP A 34 26.67 35.85 -7.48
CA TRP A 34 26.26 34.48 -7.76
C TRP A 34 24.74 34.38 -7.68
N ILE A 35 24.10 34.09 -8.81
CA ILE A 35 22.70 33.66 -8.87
C ILE A 35 22.75 32.16 -9.09
N TYR A 36 22.15 31.37 -8.19
CA TYR A 36 22.01 29.94 -8.43
C TYR A 36 21.23 29.74 -9.73
N PRO A 37 21.68 28.88 -10.66
CA PRO A 37 20.84 28.47 -11.76
C PRO A 37 19.60 27.80 -11.14
N ILE A 38 18.44 28.43 -11.34
CA ILE A 38 17.17 27.73 -11.20
C ILE A 38 17.20 26.72 -12.34
N ASN A 39 17.56 25.47 -12.03
CA ASN A 39 17.23 24.37 -12.93
C ASN A 39 15.71 24.33 -12.93
N ASP A 40 15.13 24.93 -13.96
CA ASP A 40 13.72 24.83 -14.26
C ASP A 40 13.48 23.41 -14.78
N ASP A 41 13.60 22.41 -13.89
CA ASP A 41 13.24 21.01 -14.14
C ASP A 41 11.70 20.86 -14.10
N SER A 42 10.97 21.85 -14.61
CA SER A 42 9.52 21.82 -14.80
C SER A 42 9.06 20.83 -15.90
N SER A 43 9.94 19.92 -16.34
CA SER A 43 9.60 18.75 -17.16
C SER A 43 9.60 17.42 -16.39
N SER A 44 9.97 17.39 -15.10
CA SER A 44 10.11 16.13 -14.34
C SER A 44 8.81 15.61 -13.70
N THR A 45 7.77 16.44 -13.58
CA THR A 45 6.55 16.06 -12.83
C THR A 45 5.69 15.00 -13.52
N GLY A 46 5.91 14.72 -14.82
CA GLY A 46 5.20 13.66 -15.55
C GLY A 46 5.81 12.26 -15.42
N ALA A 47 7.12 12.17 -15.11
CA ALA A 47 7.83 10.89 -15.01
C ALA A 47 7.53 10.18 -13.67
N SER A 48 7.43 10.93 -12.58
CA SER A 48 7.18 10.36 -11.24
C SER A 48 5.76 9.79 -11.07
N THR A 49 4.75 10.36 -11.74
CA THR A 49 3.37 9.86 -11.70
C THR A 49 3.15 8.62 -12.58
N SER A 50 3.84 8.52 -13.73
CA SER A 50 3.80 7.32 -14.58
C SER A 50 4.40 6.11 -13.86
N GLN A 51 5.59 6.28 -13.28
CA GLN A 51 6.28 5.21 -12.55
C GLN A 51 5.50 4.76 -11.30
N ALA A 52 4.87 5.69 -10.58
CA ALA A 52 4.02 5.36 -9.44
C ALA A 52 2.77 4.54 -9.85
N SER A 53 2.19 4.86 -11.02
CA SER A 53 1.02 4.14 -11.54
C SER A 53 1.37 2.73 -12.01
N GLU A 54 2.51 2.57 -12.67
CA GLU A 54 3.03 1.26 -13.10
C GLU A 54 3.33 0.35 -11.90
N LEU A 55 3.99 0.88 -10.86
CA LEU A 55 4.26 0.13 -9.64
C LEU A 55 2.98 -0.28 -8.91
N HIS A 56 1.98 0.61 -8.85
CA HIS A 56 0.67 0.29 -8.28
C HIS A 56 -0.01 -0.86 -9.05
N HIS A 57 0.02 -0.81 -10.38
CA HIS A 57 -0.55 -1.87 -11.23
C HIS A 57 0.15 -3.22 -11.00
N LEU A 58 1.48 -3.25 -10.99
CA LEU A 58 2.25 -4.47 -10.76
C LEU A 58 1.99 -5.05 -9.36
N LEU A 59 1.87 -4.20 -8.34
CA LEU A 59 1.54 -4.63 -6.99
C LEU A 59 0.14 -5.24 -6.93
N GLN A 60 -0.83 -4.61 -7.59
CA GLN A 60 -2.20 -5.11 -7.66
C GLN A 60 -2.26 -6.47 -8.36
N GLU A 61 -1.58 -6.64 -9.50
CA GLU A 61 -1.51 -7.93 -10.18
C GLU A 61 -0.91 -9.04 -9.29
N GLU A 62 0.14 -8.74 -8.55
CA GLU A 62 0.76 -9.70 -7.64
C GLU A 62 -0.17 -10.06 -6.47
N ILE A 63 -0.92 -9.09 -5.94
CA ILE A 63 -1.95 -9.33 -4.93
C ILE A 63 -3.05 -10.25 -5.50
N ASP A 64 -3.54 -9.95 -6.70
CA ASP A 64 -4.60 -10.72 -7.34
C ASP A 64 -4.16 -12.17 -7.60
N LYS A 65 -2.93 -12.38 -8.10
CA LYS A 65 -2.34 -13.72 -8.28
C LYS A 65 -2.26 -14.50 -6.97
N ARG A 66 -1.83 -13.86 -5.88
CA ARG A 66 -1.73 -14.50 -4.56
C ARG A 66 -3.11 -14.86 -4.01
N LEU A 67 -4.09 -13.98 -4.18
CA LEU A 67 -5.48 -14.23 -3.77
C LEU A 67 -6.10 -15.37 -4.57
N GLU A 68 -5.89 -15.41 -5.88
CA GLU A 68 -6.40 -16.49 -6.73
C GLU A 68 -5.79 -17.85 -6.33
N ALA A 69 -4.48 -17.92 -6.13
CA ALA A 69 -3.81 -19.13 -5.68
C ALA A 69 -4.29 -19.60 -4.29
N ALA A 70 -4.47 -18.67 -3.35
CA ALA A 70 -5.01 -18.97 -2.03
C ALA A 70 -6.46 -19.48 -2.12
N ASN A 71 -7.31 -18.81 -2.89
CA ASN A 71 -8.71 -19.20 -3.08
C ASN A 71 -8.83 -20.57 -3.76
N ALA A 72 -8.01 -20.86 -4.75
CA ALA A 72 -7.97 -22.17 -5.40
C ALA A 72 -7.59 -23.28 -4.41
N THR A 73 -6.61 -23.02 -3.54
CA THR A 73 -6.19 -23.96 -2.50
C THR A 73 -7.30 -24.19 -1.47
N LEU A 74 -7.95 -23.12 -0.99
CA LEU A 74 -9.06 -23.22 -0.05
C LEU A 74 -10.25 -23.99 -0.65
N LYS A 75 -10.57 -23.73 -1.92
CA LYS A 75 -11.63 -24.46 -2.62
C LYS A 75 -11.33 -25.95 -2.68
N LYS A 76 -10.10 -26.33 -3.04
CA LYS A 76 -9.67 -27.73 -3.05
C LYS A 76 -9.84 -28.39 -1.68
N ILE A 77 -9.37 -27.74 -0.61
CA ILE A 77 -9.52 -28.26 0.76
C ILE A 77 -11.00 -28.44 1.13
N VAL A 78 -11.85 -27.46 0.78
CA VAL A 78 -13.29 -27.54 1.04
C VAL A 78 -13.93 -28.70 0.30
N ASP A 79 -13.56 -28.93 -0.96
CA ASP A 79 -14.10 -30.03 -1.75
C ASP A 79 -13.63 -31.40 -1.21
N GLU A 80 -12.36 -31.54 -0.85
CA GLU A 80 -11.83 -32.75 -0.17
C GLU A 80 -12.54 -33.02 1.16
N GLN A 81 -12.80 -31.98 1.96
CA GLN A 81 -13.54 -32.12 3.22
C GLN A 81 -14.99 -32.57 3.00
N LYS A 82 -15.65 -32.09 1.94
CA LYS A 82 -17.02 -32.54 1.60
C LYS A 82 -17.03 -34.02 1.21
N GLU A 83 -16.07 -34.46 0.41
CA GLU A 83 -15.93 -35.87 0.01
C GLU A 83 -15.70 -36.77 1.21
N LEU A 84 -14.78 -36.39 2.11
CA LEU A 84 -14.52 -37.12 3.35
C LEU A 84 -15.76 -37.20 4.24
N ASN A 85 -16.49 -36.08 4.40
CA ASN A 85 -17.73 -36.07 5.19
C ASN A 85 -18.83 -36.95 4.58
N ALA A 86 -18.95 -36.99 3.25
CA ALA A 86 -19.90 -37.87 2.57
C ALA A 86 -19.55 -39.35 2.81
N SER A 87 -18.28 -39.71 2.68
CA SER A 87 -17.78 -41.07 2.94
C SER A 87 -17.96 -41.51 4.40
N LEU A 88 -17.66 -40.62 5.35
CA LEU A 88 -17.88 -40.87 6.77
C LEU A 88 -19.35 -41.09 7.08
N LYS A 89 -20.24 -40.26 6.51
CA LYS A 89 -21.68 -40.43 6.69
C LYS A 89 -22.16 -41.78 6.16
N GLN A 90 -21.72 -42.17 4.97
CA GLN A 90 -22.03 -43.47 4.40
C GLN A 90 -21.58 -44.60 5.34
N THR A 91 -20.34 -44.56 5.81
CA THR A 91 -19.80 -45.56 6.74
C THR A 91 -20.62 -45.64 8.02
N VAL A 92 -21.01 -44.49 8.57
CA VAL A 92 -21.87 -44.41 9.76
C VAL A 92 -23.24 -45.03 9.51
N ASP A 93 -23.85 -44.77 8.35
CA ASP A 93 -25.16 -45.30 8.01
C ASP A 93 -25.10 -46.83 7.78
N GLU A 94 -24.07 -47.34 7.11
CA GLU A 94 -23.80 -48.78 6.97
C GLU A 94 -23.63 -49.46 8.34
N GLN A 95 -22.85 -48.85 9.25
CA GLN A 95 -22.68 -49.39 10.61
C GLN A 95 -24.00 -49.42 11.39
N LYS A 96 -24.86 -48.40 11.24
CA LYS A 96 -26.19 -48.41 11.87
C LYS A 96 -27.05 -49.55 11.34
N GLU A 97 -27.05 -49.80 10.04
CA GLU A 97 -27.81 -50.91 9.44
C GLU A 97 -27.32 -52.26 9.96
N VAL A 98 -26.00 -52.47 10.03
CA VAL A 98 -25.40 -53.68 10.60
C VAL A 98 -25.83 -53.86 12.05
N ILE A 99 -25.74 -52.81 12.88
CA ILE A 99 -26.15 -52.86 14.29
C ILE A 99 -27.64 -53.17 14.43
N ALA A 100 -28.50 -52.54 13.62
CA ALA A 100 -29.94 -52.82 13.62
C ALA A 100 -30.21 -54.29 13.28
N GLY A 101 -29.57 -54.82 12.24
CA GLY A 101 -29.70 -56.23 11.86
C GLY A 101 -29.16 -57.21 12.91
N TYR A 102 -28.21 -56.81 13.76
CA TYR A 102 -27.81 -57.62 14.92
C TYR A 102 -28.83 -57.56 16.06
N LYS A 103 -29.42 -56.39 16.34
CA LYS A 103 -30.45 -56.27 17.38
C LYS A 103 -31.71 -57.06 17.05
N ASP A 104 -32.08 -57.21 15.79
CA ASP A 104 -33.26 -57.99 15.41
C ASP A 104 -33.04 -59.52 15.55
N LYS A 105 -31.79 -59.97 15.70
CA LYS A 105 -31.43 -61.40 15.78
C LYS A 105 -31.26 -61.94 17.21
N PHE A 106 -31.25 -61.08 18.22
CA PHE A 106 -31.03 -61.45 19.63
C PHE A 106 -32.11 -60.84 20.53
#